data_AF-A0A2R5L3A3-F1
#
_entry.id   AF-A0A2R5L3A3-F1
#
_cell.length_a   1.000
_cell.length_b   1.000
_cell.length_c   1.000
_cell.angle_alpha   90.00
_cell.angle_beta   90.00
_cell.angle_gamma   90.00
#
_symmetry.space_group_name_H-M   'P 1'
#
loop_
_entity.id
_entity.type
_entity.pdbx_description
1 polymer ?
#
loop_
_entity_poly.entity_id
_entity_poly.type
_entity_poly.pdbx_seq_one_letter_code
_entity_poly.pdbx_strand_id
1 'polypeptide(L)'
;VIQIFINAITMVAILNPFGNVPLFIGLTEDIKKTTRKKLFKVIVITGFAIMAIFALVGAFMMHNFFKVEMKEVKIAGGIILVIVALKNLLFPKKHKKKK
;
A
#
# COMPACT_ATOMS: atom_id res chain seq x y z
N VAL A 1 -9.47 11.62 23.59
CA VAL A 1 -8.00 11.80 23.47
C VAL A 1 -7.29 10.48 23.14
N ILE A 2 -7.42 9.42 23.95
CA ILE A 2 -6.77 8.12 23.70
C ILE A 2 -7.08 7.52 22.31
N GLN A 3 -8.34 7.58 21.85
CA GLN A 3 -8.71 7.08 20.54
C GLN A 3 -8.00 7.79 19.37
N ILE A 4 -7.73 9.09 19.50
CA ILE A 4 -7.02 9.86 18.48
C ILE A 4 -5.58 9.36 18.37
N PHE A 5 -4.93 9.09 19.51
CA PHE A 5 -3.60 8.50 19.55
C PHE A 5 -3.57 7.11 18.90
N ILE A 6 -4.52 6.24 19.23
CA ILE A 6 -4.61 4.89 18.63
C ILE A 6 -4.78 4.98 17.10
N ASN A 7 -5.65 5.88 16.62
CA ASN A 7 -5.88 6.06 15.19
C ASN A 7 -4.63 6.60 14.49
N ALA A 8 -3.92 7.55 15.10
CA ALA A 8 -2.68 8.09 14.55
C ALA A 8 -1.59 7.02 14.42
N ILE A 9 -1.40 6.22 15.47
CA ILE A 9 -0.44 5.09 15.46
C ILE A 9 -0.83 4.08 14.38
N THR A 10 -2.12 3.76 14.28
CA THR A 10 -2.65 2.83 13.28
C THR A 10 -2.40 3.35 11.86
N MET A 11 -2.61 4.64 11.59
CA MET A 11 -2.30 5.23 10.29
C MET A 11 -0.82 5.15 9.95
N VAL A 12 0.07 5.43 10.90
CA VAL A 12 1.52 5.29 10.68
C VAL A 12 1.89 3.85 10.34
N ALA A 13 1.32 2.88 11.06
CA ALA A 13 1.53 1.46 10.79
C ALA A 13 1.03 1.04 9.39
N ILE A 14 -0.17 1.48 9.00
CA ILE A 14 -0.77 1.16 7.70
C ILE A 14 0.02 1.81 6.55
N LEU A 15 0.39 3.08 6.66
CA LEU A 15 1.09 3.83 5.61
C LEU A 15 2.55 3.41 5.46
N ASN A 16 3.14 2.82 6.51
CA ASN A 16 4.53 2.37 6.56
C ASN A 16 5.53 3.36 5.92
N PRO A 17 5.57 4.63 6.37
CA PRO A 17 6.44 5.64 5.77
C PRO A 17 7.92 5.25 5.88
N PHE A 18 8.32 4.63 6.99
CA PHE A 18 9.69 4.23 7.26
C PHE A 18 10.19 3.10 6.34
N GLY A 19 9.32 2.18 5.91
CA GLY A 19 9.68 1.18 4.91
C GLY A 19 9.67 1.75 3.49
N ASN A 20 8.71 2.60 3.17
CA ASN A 20 8.51 3.12 1.82
C ASN A 20 9.59 4.11 1.36
N VAL A 21 10.12 4.95 2.26
CA VAL A 21 11.18 5.93 1.94
C VAL A 21 12.49 5.27 1.48
N PRO A 22 13.15 4.39 2.26
CA PRO A 22 14.39 3.74 1.84
C PRO A 22 14.16 2.80 0.65
N LEU A 23 12.99 2.14 0.55
CA LEU A 23 12.61 1.34 -0.61
C LEU A 23 12.57 2.20 -1.88
N PHE A 24 11.94 3.36 -1.83
CA PHE A 24 11.89 4.28 -2.97
C PHE A 24 13.28 4.80 -3.34
N ILE A 25 14.11 5.15 -2.36
CA ILE A 25 15.49 5.59 -2.61
C ILE A 25 16.29 4.47 -3.30
N GLY A 26 16.28 3.25 -2.76
CA GLY A 26 17.01 2.11 -3.35
C GLY A 26 16.51 1.71 -4.74
N LEU A 27 15.21 1.82 -5.01
CA LEU A 27 14.64 1.56 -6.34
C LEU A 27 14.91 2.68 -7.35
N THR A 28 15.28 3.87 -6.90
CA THR A 28 15.46 5.06 -7.76
C THR A 28 16.87 5.63 -7.74
N GLU A 29 17.83 4.92 -7.14
CA GLU A 29 19.23 5.35 -6.98
C GLU A 29 19.91 5.58 -8.33
N ASP A 30 19.71 4.66 -9.29
CA ASP A 30 20.30 4.73 -10.64
C ASP A 30 19.51 5.61 -11.63
N ILE A 31 18.44 6.28 -11.18
CA ILE A 31 17.53 7.04 -12.05
C ILE A 31 17.89 8.53 -12.06
N LYS A 32 17.97 9.13 -13.26
CA LYS A 32 18.15 10.59 -13.44
C LYS A 32 17.12 11.39 -12.62
N LYS A 33 17.56 12.48 -11.97
CA LYS A 33 16.72 13.31 -11.07
C LYS A 33 15.40 13.79 -11.70
N THR A 34 15.41 14.11 -12.99
CA THR A 34 14.21 14.55 -13.74
C THR A 34 13.17 13.44 -13.88
N THR A 35 13.61 12.23 -14.24
CA THR A 35 12.76 11.04 -14.31
C THR A 35 12.27 10.62 -12.93
N ARG A 36 13.11 10.71 -11.90
CA ARG A 36 12.72 10.41 -10.51
C ARG A 36 11.57 11.29 -10.02
N LYS A 37 11.58 12.60 -10.32
CA LYS A 37 10.47 13.51 -9.99
C LYS A 37 9.17 13.17 -10.73
N LYS A 38 9.25 12.80 -12.01
CA LYS A 38 8.09 12.34 -12.78
C LYS A 38 7.51 11.06 -12.19
N LEU A 39 8.37 10.09 -11.86
CA LEU A 39 7.96 8.83 -11.24
C LEU A 39 7.25 9.06 -9.91
N PHE A 40 7.80 9.92 -9.04
CA PHE A 40 7.16 10.29 -7.78
C PHE A 40 5.75 10.86 -7.99
N LYS A 41 5.58 11.78 -8.95
CA LYS A 41 4.27 12.35 -9.28
C LYS A 41 3.28 11.29 -9.72
N VAL A 42 3.71 10.33 -10.55
CA VAL A 42 2.87 9.20 -10.97
C VAL A 42 2.46 8.35 -9.77
N ILE A 43 3.40 7.98 -8.90
CA ILE A 43 3.11 7.17 -7.71
C ILE A 43 2.07 7.85 -6.82
N VAL A 44 2.25 9.15 -6.54
CA VAL A 44 1.32 9.92 -5.69
C VAL A 44 -0.06 10.04 -6.32
N ILE A 45 -0.15 10.37 -7.61
CA ILE A 45 -1.44 10.51 -8.31
C ILE A 45 -2.16 9.16 -8.36
N THR A 46 -1.46 8.09 -8.71
CA THR A 46 -2.05 6.74 -8.78
C THR A 46 -2.54 6.29 -7.41
N GLY A 47 -1.74 6.46 -6.36
CA GLY A 47 -2.13 6.12 -4.99
C GLY A 47 -3.35 6.93 -4.54
N PHE A 48 -3.35 8.24 -4.79
CA PHE A 48 -4.48 9.12 -4.49
C PHE A 48 -5.74 8.71 -5.24
N ALA A 49 -5.65 8.42 -6.55
CA ALA A 49 -6.80 8.00 -7.35
C ALA A 49 -7.41 6.69 -6.84
N ILE A 50 -6.58 5.69 -6.52
CA ILE A 50 -7.05 4.43 -5.95
C ILE A 50 -7.75 4.69 -4.61
N MET A 51 -7.12 5.45 -3.71
CA MET A 51 -7.73 5.78 -2.41
C MET A 51 -9.05 6.55 -2.56
N ALA A 52 -9.11 7.54 -3.44
CA ALA A 52 -10.31 8.34 -3.68
C ALA A 52 -11.47 7.48 -4.20
N ILE A 53 -11.20 6.59 -5.17
CA ILE A 53 -12.22 5.68 -5.71
C ILE A 53 -12.74 4.75 -4.60
N PHE A 54 -11.84 4.13 -3.83
CA PHE A 54 -12.24 3.25 -2.73
C PHE A 54 -12.97 3.98 -1.61
N ALA A 55 -12.57 5.22 -1.29
CA ALA A 55 -13.23 6.03 -0.26
C ALA A 55 -14.67 6.40 -0.66
N LEU A 56 -14.90 6.69 -1.94
CA LEU A 56 -16.22 7.10 -2.45
C LEU A 56 -17.14 5.90 -2.72
N VAL A 57 -16.61 4.83 -3.32
CA VAL A 57 -17.42 3.72 -3.85
C VAL A 57 -17.35 2.47 -2.97
N GLY A 58 -16.36 2.37 -2.07
CA GLY A 58 -16.10 1.15 -1.29
C GLY A 58 -17.27 0.70 -0.43
N ALA A 59 -17.89 1.61 0.33
CA ALA A 59 -19.05 1.30 1.16
C ALA A 59 -20.24 0.78 0.33
N PHE A 60 -20.50 1.43 -0.81
CA PHE A 60 -21.55 1.03 -1.72
C PHE A 60 -21.27 -0.35 -2.34
N MET A 61 -20.05 -0.63 -2.79
CA MET A 61 -19.69 -1.95 -3.30
C MET A 61 -19.89 -3.05 -2.26
N MET A 62 -19.40 -2.82 -1.03
CA MET A 62 -19.50 -3.79 0.05
C MET A 62 -20.96 -4.13 0.38
N HIS A 63 -21.82 -3.13 0.56
CA HIS A 63 -23.20 -3.38 0.98
C HIS A 63 -24.11 -3.86 -0.16
N ASN A 64 -24.01 -3.27 -1.35
CA ASN A 64 -25.00 -3.49 -2.41
C ASN A 64 -24.63 -4.64 -3.37
N PHE A 65 -23.34 -4.89 -3.60
CA PHE A 65 -22.90 -5.92 -4.54
C PHE A 65 -22.40 -7.16 -3.83
N PHE A 66 -21.46 -6.99 -2.91
CA PHE A 66 -20.81 -8.11 -2.24
C PHE A 66 -21.58 -8.58 -1.00
N LYS A 67 -22.47 -7.73 -0.44
CA LYS A 67 -23.19 -7.96 0.82
C LYS A 67 -22.25 -8.38 1.96
N VAL A 68 -21.10 -7.70 2.04
CA VAL A 68 -20.06 -7.94 3.04
C VAL A 68 -19.91 -6.77 3.99
N GLU A 69 -19.41 -7.05 5.18
CA GLU A 69 -19.07 -6.04 6.17
C GLU A 69 -17.57 -5.71 6.17
N MET A 70 -17.23 -4.54 6.72
CA MET A 70 -15.84 -4.15 6.94
C MET A 70 -15.02 -5.20 7.71
N LYS A 71 -15.65 -5.97 8.60
CA LYS A 71 -15.00 -7.05 9.33
C LYS A 71 -14.49 -8.14 8.40
N GLU A 72 -15.30 -8.56 7.43
CA GLU A 72 -14.96 -9.62 6.48
C GLU A 72 -13.84 -9.19 5.55
N VAL A 73 -13.88 -7.94 5.06
CA VAL A 73 -12.82 -7.35 4.24
C VAL A 73 -11.49 -7.27 5.01
N LYS A 74 -11.52 -6.91 6.29
CA LYS A 74 -10.32 -6.89 7.14
C LYS A 74 -9.72 -8.28 7.32
N ILE A 75 -10.55 -9.31 7.54
CA ILE A 75 -10.09 -10.69 7.70
C ILE A 75 -9.47 -11.20 6.40
N ALA A 76 -10.17 -11.04 5.27
CA ALA A 76 -9.68 -11.47 3.96
C ALA A 76 -8.38 -10.75 3.58
N GLY A 77 -8.33 -9.43 3.76
CA GLY A 77 -7.13 -8.62 3.53
C GLY A 77 -5.96 -9.06 4.40
N GLY A 78 -6.20 -9.34 5.69
CA GLY A 78 -5.18 -9.87 6.60
C GLY A 78 -4.59 -11.21 6.12
N ILE A 79 -5.44 -12.14 5.69
CA ILE A 79 -5.00 -13.44 5.15
C ILE A 79 -4.15 -13.24 3.89
N ILE A 80 -4.59 -12.37 2.96
CA ILE A 80 -3.82 -12.05 1.74
C ILE A 80 -2.44 -11.47 2.10
N LEU A 81 -2.37 -10.55 3.06
CA LEU A 81 -1.11 -9.96 3.51
C LEU A 81 -0.15 -11.01 4.08
N VAL A 82 -0.65 -11.93 4.90
CA VAL A 82 0.14 -13.04 5.45
C VAL A 82 0.67 -13.94 4.33
N ILE A 83 -0.18 -14.31 3.37
CA ILE A 83 0.23 -15.15 2.23
C ILE A 83 1.30 -14.45 1.39
N VAL A 84 1.13 -13.16 1.07
CA VAL A 84 2.10 -12.39 0.30
C VAL A 84 3.43 -12.25 1.05
N ALA A 85 3.38 -12.00 2.35
CA ALA A 85 4.58 -11.90 3.19
C ALA A 85 5.33 -13.25 3.23
N LEU A 86 4.64 -14.35 3.53
CA LEU A 86 5.23 -15.70 3.55
C LEU A 86 5.83 -16.07 2.20
N LYS A 87 5.11 -15.80 1.10
CA LYS A 87 5.59 -16.04 -0.25
C LYS A 87 6.86 -15.25 -0.56
N ASN A 88 6.95 -13.98 -0.15
CA ASN A 88 8.13 -13.16 -0.39
C ASN A 88 9.33 -13.58 0.46
N LEU A 89 9.10 -14.08 1.68
CA LEU A 89 10.15 -14.59 2.58
C LEU A 89 10.70 -15.94 2.12
N LEU A 90 9.83 -16.89 1.75
CA LEU A 90 10.21 -18.25 1.36
C LEU A 90 10.72 -18.31 -0.08
N PHE A 91 10.19 -17.47 -0.96
CA PHE A 91 10.56 -17.43 -2.38
C PHE A 91 10.96 -15.99 -2.79
N PRO A 92 12.08 -15.47 -2.30
CA PRO A 92 12.54 -14.14 -2.64
C PRO A 92 12.79 -14.06 -4.15
N LYS A 93 12.04 -13.20 -4.84
CA LYS A 93 12.26 -12.93 -6.28
C LYS A 93 13.64 -12.30 -6.46
N LYS A 94 14.59 -13.06 -7.01
CA LYS A 94 15.88 -12.52 -7.46
C LYS A 94 15.63 -11.43 -8.51
N HIS A 95 15.88 -10.16 -8.16
CA HIS A 95 15.99 -9.10 -9.15
C HIS A 95 17.24 -9.34 -9.98
N LYS A 96 17.08 -9.92 -11.17
CA LYS A 96 18.12 -9.92 -12.21
C LYS A 96 18.40 -8.46 -12.57
N LYS A 97 19.50 -7.90 -12.05
CA LYS A 97 20.14 -6.71 -12.63
C LYS A 97 20.39 -7.03 -14.11
N LYS A 98 19.56 -6.48 -15.01
CA LYS A 98 19.93 -6.41 -16.42
C LYS A 98 21.12 -5.45 -16.48
N LYS A 99 22.30 -6.01 -16.75
CA LYS A 99 23.50 -5.26 -17.12
C LYS A 99 23.22 -4.45 -18.38
#